data_AF-A0A973F8Q2-F1
#
_entry.id   AF-A0A973F8Q2-F1
#
_cell.length_a   1.000
_cell.length_b   1.000
_cell.length_c   1.000
_cell.angle_alpha   90.00
_cell.angle_beta   90.00
_cell.angle_gamma   90.00
#
_symmetry.space_group_name_H-M   'P 1'
#
loop_
_entity.id
_entity.type
_entity.pdbx_description
1 polymer ?
#
loop_
_entity_poly.entity_id
_entity_poly.type
_entity_poly.pdbx_seq_one_letter_code
_entity_poly.pdbx_strand_id
1 'polypeptide(L)' 'MVSYQLSHRETQITINGTGVWHFSGPAADTGLTGRKIVVDSYGGMARVGGGAFSGKDPTKVDRSG' A
#
# COMPACT_ATOMS: atom_id res chain seq x y z
N MET A 1 -8.79 26.67 -1.82
CA MET A 1 -8.54 25.72 -2.92
C MET A 1 -7.10 25.28 -2.80
N VAL A 2 -6.82 24.00 -2.50
CA VAL A 2 -5.45 23.49 -2.33
C VAL A 2 -4.89 23.16 -3.71
N SER A 3 -3.75 23.75 -4.08
CA SER A 3 -3.01 23.39 -5.30
C SER A 3 -1.95 22.34 -4.95
N TYR A 4 -1.96 21.21 -5.66
CA TYR A 4 -0.95 20.18 -5.53
C TYR A 4 0.23 20.53 -6.45
N GLN A 5 1.43 20.64 -5.87
CA GLN A 5 2.65 21.00 -6.59
C GLN A 5 3.27 19.74 -7.24
N LEU A 6 2.64 19.18 -8.28
CA LEU A 6 3.24 18.12 -9.10
C LEU A 6 3.61 18.65 -10.49
N SER A 7 4.91 18.89 -10.72
CA SER A 7 5.44 19.36 -12.01
C SER A 7 5.71 18.19 -12.96
N HIS A 8 5.00 18.15 -14.09
CA HIS A 8 5.17 17.09 -15.10
C HIS A 8 6.48 17.21 -15.88
N ARG A 9 7.15 18.37 -15.86
CA ARG A 9 8.32 18.65 -16.70
C ARG A 9 9.60 17.95 -16.22
N GLU A 10 9.67 17.58 -14.96
CA GLU A 10 10.84 16.91 -14.35
C GLU A 10 10.52 15.52 -13.79
N THR A 11 9.24 15.17 -13.68
CA THR A 11 8.82 13.90 -13.09
C THR A 11 8.98 12.77 -14.12
N GLN A 12 9.80 11.77 -13.82
CA GLN A 12 9.83 10.53 -14.59
C GLN A 12 8.56 9.73 -14.30
N ILE A 13 7.67 9.65 -15.30
CA ILE A 13 6.42 8.91 -15.22
C ILE A 13 6.61 7.55 -15.90
N THR A 14 6.51 6.46 -15.14
CA THR A 14 6.50 5.10 -15.67
C THR A 14 5.10 4.53 -15.57
N ILE A 15 4.48 4.23 -16.72
CA ILE A 15 3.18 3.57 -16.81
C ILE A 15 3.42 2.19 -17.42
N ASN A 16 3.00 1.13 -16.72
CA ASN A 16 3.12 -0.25 -17.18
C ASN A 16 4.56 -0.60 -17.65
N GLY A 17 5.56 -0.27 -16.85
CA GLY A 17 6.97 -0.49 -17.17
C GLY A 17 7.37 -1.96 -17.41
N THR A 18 6.48 -2.91 -17.05
CA THR A 18 6.64 -4.35 -17.26
C THR A 18 5.83 -4.89 -18.45
N GLY A 19 5.19 -4.02 -19.25
CA GLY A 19 4.35 -4.40 -20.38
C GLY A 19 2.86 -4.50 -20.04
N VAL A 20 2.10 -5.23 -20.86
CA VAL A 20 0.64 -5.27 -20.75
C VAL A 20 0.17 -6.18 -19.61
N TRP A 21 -0.70 -5.68 -18.74
CA TRP A 21 -1.22 -6.41 -17.57
C TRP A 21 -2.66 -6.89 -17.81
N HIS A 22 -2.81 -8.10 -18.35
CA HIS A 22 -4.12 -8.69 -18.68
C HIS A 22 -4.69 -9.63 -17.59
N PHE A 23 -3.82 -10.39 -16.90
CA PHE A 23 -4.21 -11.36 -15.87
C PHE A 23 -3.82 -10.82 -14.49
N SER A 24 -4.79 -10.69 -13.58
CA SER A 24 -4.62 -10.00 -12.30
C SER A 24 -5.41 -10.65 -11.16
N GLY A 25 -5.27 -10.10 -9.96
CA GLY A 25 -6.02 -10.53 -8.78
C GLY A 25 -5.61 -11.91 -8.26
N PRO A 26 -6.52 -12.64 -7.57
CA PRO A 26 -6.23 -13.93 -6.96
C PRO A 26 -5.75 -15.03 -7.92
N ALA A 27 -6.06 -14.89 -9.22
CA ALA A 27 -5.60 -15.82 -10.25
C ALA A 27 -4.09 -15.69 -10.54
N ALA A 28 -3.50 -14.52 -10.24
CA ALA A 28 -2.10 -14.21 -10.52
C ALA A 28 -1.20 -14.25 -9.28
N ASP A 29 -1.76 -14.00 -8.08
CA ASP A 29 -1.02 -14.05 -6.81
C ASP A 29 -1.97 -14.40 -5.65
N THR A 30 -1.47 -15.18 -4.69
CA THR A 30 -2.25 -15.56 -3.51
C THR A 30 -2.25 -14.42 -2.48
N GLY A 31 -3.43 -13.87 -2.23
CA GLY A 31 -3.62 -12.86 -1.18
C GLY A 31 -3.82 -13.47 0.20
N LEU A 32 -3.15 -12.92 1.21
CA LEU A 32 -3.42 -13.20 2.62
C LEU A 32 -3.61 -11.90 3.41
N THR A 33 -4.47 -11.96 4.43
CA THR A 33 -4.70 -10.85 5.36
C THR A 33 -3.40 -10.44 6.05
N GLY A 34 -3.16 -9.13 6.15
CA GLY A 34 -2.01 -8.59 6.88
C GLY A 34 -0.65 -8.67 6.16
N ARG A 35 -0.63 -8.83 4.83
CA ARG A 35 0.62 -8.91 4.05
C ARG A 35 1.09 -7.58 3.44
N LYS A 36 0.43 -6.47 3.79
CA LYS A 36 0.75 -5.11 3.29
C LYS A 36 0.86 -4.05 4.41
N ILE A 37 1.28 -4.46 5.61
CA ILE A 37 1.29 -3.61 6.82
C ILE A 37 2.09 -2.29 6.69
N VAL A 38 3.13 -2.23 5.85
CA VAL A 38 3.89 -0.99 5.62
C VAL A 38 3.11 -0.02 4.72
N VAL A 39 2.35 -0.55 3.75
CA VAL A 39 1.46 0.24 2.89
C VAL A 39 0.31 0.80 3.72
N ASP A 40 -0.25 0.02 4.64
CA ASP A 40 -1.33 0.45 5.54
C ASP A 40 -0.89 1.52 6.55
N SER A 41 0.42 1.67 6.78
CA SER A 41 0.98 2.57 7.78
C SER A 41 1.57 3.84 7.13
N TYR A 42 2.90 3.95 7.09
CA TYR A 42 3.60 5.18 6.72
C TYR A 42 4.35 5.07 5.39
N GLY A 43 4.07 4.04 4.58
CA GLY A 43 4.72 3.86 3.27
C GLY A 43 6.25 3.74 3.34
N GLY A 44 6.79 3.29 4.48
CA GLY A 44 8.23 3.21 4.73
C GLY A 44 8.87 4.46 5.35
N MET A 45 8.11 5.55 5.54
CA MET A 45 8.63 6.81 6.10
C MET A 45 8.91 6.74 7.61
N ALA A 46 8.26 5.82 8.32
CA ALA A 46 8.44 5.62 9.76
C ALA A 46 8.45 4.12 10.11
N ARG A 47 8.84 3.82 11.35
CA ARG A 47 8.93 2.45 11.87
C ARG A 47 7.55 1.81 11.94
N VAL A 48 7.46 0.52 11.62
CA VAL A 48 6.23 -0.29 11.64
C VAL A 48 6.43 -1.45 12.61
N GLY A 49 5.49 -1.61 13.55
CA GLY A 49 5.61 -2.57 14.68
C GLY A 49 5.35 -4.05 14.34
N GLY A 50 4.86 -4.35 13.13
CA GLY A 50 4.68 -5.74 12.65
C GLY A 50 3.25 -6.28 12.74
N GLY A 51 2.38 -5.65 13.54
CA GLY A 51 0.98 -6.04 13.66
C GLY A 51 0.15 -5.68 12.43
N ALA A 52 -0.68 -6.62 11.96
CA ALA A 52 -1.71 -6.34 10.95
C ALA A 52 -2.98 -5.74 11.58
N PHE A 53 -3.69 -4.89 10.84
CA PHE A 53 -4.95 -4.27 11.30
C PHE A 53 -6.19 -5.10 10.96
N SER A 54 -6.33 -5.49 9.69
CA SER A 54 -7.53 -6.16 9.18
C SER A 54 -7.76 -7.52 9.82
N GLY A 55 -9.04 -7.86 10.06
CA GLY A 55 -9.45 -9.10 10.72
C GLY A 55 -9.37 -9.07 12.25
N LYS A 56 -8.96 -7.94 12.85
CA LYS A 56 -8.92 -7.76 14.30
C LYS A 56 -10.02 -6.82 14.77
N ASP A 57 -10.71 -7.20 15.83
CA ASP A 57 -11.64 -6.31 16.51
C ASP A 57 -10.88 -5.21 17.28
N PRO A 58 -11.53 -4.10 17.68
CA PRO A 58 -10.86 -2.96 18.30
C PRO A 58 -10.21 -3.26 19.67
N THR A 59 -10.43 -4.43 20.28
CA THR A 59 -9.74 -4.80 21.53
C THR A 59 -8.30 -5.28 21.29
N LYS A 60 -7.92 -5.56 20.05
CA LYS A 60 -6.56 -6.02 19.73
C LYS A 60 -5.62 -4.83 19.59
N VAL A 61 -4.62 -4.80 20.47
CA VAL A 61 -3.65 -3.71 20.61
C VAL A 61 -2.88 -3.38 19.34
N ASP A 62 -2.67 -4.37 18.47
CA ASP A 62 -2.03 -4.15 17.16
C ASP A 62 -2.81 -3.19 16.25
N ARG A 63 -4.11 -2.97 16.52
CA ARG A 63 -4.99 -2.09 15.74
C ARG A 63 -5.37 -0.83 16.49
N SER A 64 -5.59 -0.91 17.81
CA SER A 64 -6.09 0.21 18.61
C SER A 64 -5.01 1.08 19.24
N GLY A 65 -3.77 0.58 19.31
CA GLY A 65 -2.64 1.27 19.91
C GLY A 65 -2.02 2.36 19.04
#